data_AF-A0A4P9X3A9-F1
#
_entry.id   AF-A0A4P9X3A9-F1
#
_cell.length_a   1.000
_cell.length_b   1.000
_cell.length_c   1.000
_cell.angle_alpha   90.00
_cell.angle_beta   90.00
_cell.angle_gamma   90.00
#
_symmetry.space_group_name_H-M   'P 1'
#
loop_
_entity.id
_entity.type
_entity.pdbx_description
1 polymer ?
#
loop_
_entity_poly.entity_id
_entity_poly.type
_entity_poly.pdbx_seq_one_letter_code
_entity_poly.pdbx_strand_id
1 'polypeptide(L)' 'MAEYKVRAVGGANTLEHRVFIENQEGKVVSPFHDIPLWADKANGILNMVVE' A
#
# COMPACT_ATOMS: atom_id res chain seq x y z
N MET A 1 -7.44 6.34 11.74
CA MET A 1 -7.29 5.12 10.90
C MET A 1 -6.09 5.34 10.00
N ALA A 2 -5.29 4.31 9.72
CA ALA A 2 -4.18 4.43 8.77
C ALA A 2 -4.73 4.81 7.38
N GLU A 3 -4.01 5.68 6.67
CA GLU A 3 -4.39 6.21 5.34
C GLU A 3 -4.51 5.12 4.27
N TYR A 4 -3.78 4.02 4.45
CA TYR A 4 -3.77 2.87 3.57
C TYR A 4 -4.11 1.60 4.34
N LYS A 5 -4.76 0.65 3.66
CA LYS A 5 -5.10 -0.68 4.20
C LYS A 5 -4.61 -1.77 3.27
N VAL A 6 -4.46 -2.97 3.81
CA VAL A 6 -4.09 -4.17 3.06
C VAL A 6 -5.33 -4.99 2.72
N ARG A 7 -5.50 -5.35 1.46
CA ARG A 7 -6.42 -6.40 0.99
C ARG A 7 -5.60 -7.61 0.57
N ALA A 8 -5.64 -8.67 1.37
CA ALA A 8 -5.01 -9.95 1.05
C ALA A 8 -5.98 -10.86 0.28
N VAL A 9 -5.46 -11.56 -0.73
CA VAL A 9 -6.16 -12.57 -1.52
C VAL A 9 -5.32 -13.85 -1.51
N GLY A 10 -5.98 -15.00 -1.31
CA GLY A 10 -5.32 -16.29 -1.15
C GLY A 10 -4.64 -16.46 0.21
N GLY A 11 -4.18 -17.67 0.51
CA GLY A 11 -3.41 -17.95 1.73
C GLY A 11 -1.97 -17.43 1.60
N ALA A 12 -1.35 -17.04 2.71
CA ALA A 12 0.09 -16.76 2.72
C ALA A 12 0.89 -17.99 2.26
N ASN A 13 2.02 -17.77 1.58
CA ASN A 13 2.90 -18.83 1.04
C ASN A 13 2.23 -19.74 -0.02
N THR A 14 1.28 -19.21 -0.80
CA THR A 14 0.62 -19.91 -1.91
C THR A 14 0.85 -19.17 -3.24
N LEU A 15 0.62 -19.84 -4.37
CA LEU A 15 0.78 -19.22 -5.70
C LEU A 15 -0.29 -18.15 -5.97
N GLU A 16 -1.44 -18.27 -5.31
CA GLU A 16 -2.58 -17.37 -5.39
C GLU A 16 -2.39 -16.12 -4.51
N HIS A 17 -1.36 -16.11 -3.64
CA HIS A 17 -1.16 -15.03 -2.70
C HIS A 17 -0.92 -13.69 -3.41
N ARG A 18 -1.79 -12.73 -3.13
CA ARG A 18 -1.65 -11.34 -3.57
C ARG A 18 -1.99 -10.40 -2.42
N VAL A 19 -1.23 -9.33 -2.30
CA VAL A 19 -1.45 -8.26 -1.32
C VAL A 19 -1.63 -6.96 -2.07
N PHE A 20 -2.83 -6.38 -2.00
CA PHE A 20 -3.16 -5.10 -2.59
C PHE A 20 -3.21 -4.01 -1.52
N ILE A 21 -2.93 -2.78 -1.93
CA ILE A 21 -3.09 -1.59 -1.08
C ILE A 21 -4.39 -0.90 -1.45
N GLU A 22 -5.16 -0.52 -0.43
CA GLU A 22 -6.37 0.28 -0.57
C GLU A 22 -6.17 1.68 0.00
N ASN A 23 -6.74 2.68 -0.67
CA ASN A 23 -6.84 4.03 -0.13
C ASN A 23 -8.01 4.16 0.88
N GLN A 24 -8.19 5.36 1.44
CA GLN A 24 -9.28 5.63 2.40
C GLN A 24 -10.69 5.39 1.84
N GLU A 25 -10.87 5.46 0.52
CA GLU A 25 -12.14 5.19 -0.17
C GLU A 25 -12.39 3.68 -0.37
N GLY A 26 -11.45 2.82 0.02
CA GLY A 26 -11.52 1.37 -0.19
C GLY A 26 -11.22 0.93 -1.62
N LYS A 27 -10.67 1.83 -2.46
CA LYS A 27 -10.25 1.49 -3.83
C LYS A 27 -8.84 0.94 -3.81
N VAL A 28 -8.63 -0.13 -4.58
CA VAL A 28 -7.29 -0.68 -4.82
C VAL A 28 -6.48 0.33 -5.63
N VAL A 29 -5.27 0.62 -5.15
CA VAL A 29 -4.32 1.54 -5.78
C VAL A 29 -3.02 0.81 -6.09
N SER A 30 -2.28 1.30 -7.09
CA SER A 30 -0.97 0.74 -7.45
C SER A 30 0.09 1.14 -6.40
N PRO A 31 0.76 0.17 -5.76
CA PRO A 31 1.86 0.47 -4.83
C PRO A 31 3.04 1.17 -5.50
N PHE A 32 3.18 1.05 -6.84
CA PHE A 32 4.31 1.61 -7.57
C PHE A 32 4.04 3.01 -8.13
N HIS A 33 2.78 3.38 -8.38
CA HIS A 33 2.47 4.61 -9.13
C HIS A 33 1.57 5.58 -8.38
N ASP A 34 0.73 5.08 -7.46
CA ASP A 34 -0.32 5.88 -6.84
C ASP A 34 0.01 6.29 -5.40
N ILE A 35 1.01 5.67 -4.77
CA ILE A 35 1.50 6.07 -3.44
C ILE A 35 2.57 7.16 -3.63
N PRO A 36 2.35 8.38 -3.08
CA PRO A 36 3.34 9.44 -3.17
C PRO A 36 4.65 9.02 -2.50
N LEU A 37 5.79 9.30 -3.11
CA LEU A 37 7.10 9.03 -2.50
C LEU A 37 7.26 9.74 -1.14
N TRP A 38 6.77 10.97 -1.04
CA TRP A 38 6.89 11.80 0.17
C TRP A 38 5.60 11.75 0.99
N ALA A 39 5.72 11.35 2.25
CA ALA A 39 4.67 11.59 3.25
C ALA A 39 4.73 13.04 3.75
N ASP A 40 5.96 13.55 3.92
CA ASP A 40 6.23 14.95 4.22
C ASP A 40 7.56 15.35 3.59
N LYS A 41 7.48 16.10 2.48
CA LYS A 41 8.65 16.54 1.73
C LYS A 41 9.50 17.57 2.49
N ALA A 42 8.89 18.39 3.34
CA ALA A 42 9.61 19.43 4.09
C ALA A 42 10.49 18.81 5.18
N ASN A 43 10.00 17.74 5.81
CA ASN A 43 10.71 17.02 6.87
C ASN A 43 11.49 15.79 6.36
N GLY A 44 11.52 15.56 5.05
CA GLY A 44 12.27 14.44 4.46
C GLY A 44 11.65 13.07 4.75
N ILE A 45 10.36 12.99 5.07
CA ILE A 45 9.67 11.74 5.41
C ILE A 45 9.13 11.08 4.14
N LEU A 46 9.50 9.82 3.93
CA LEU A 46 9.12 9.00 2.78
C LEU A 46 8.03 7.99 3.14
N ASN A 47 7.18 7.66 2.18
CA ASN A 47 6.34 6.48 2.25
C ASN A 47 7.15 5.25 1.83
N MET A 48 7.14 4.20 2.65
CA MET A 48 7.76 2.92 2.35
C MET A 48 6.68 1.87 2.10
N VAL A 49 6.78 1.16 0.99
CA VAL A 49 6.02 -0.07 0.74
C VAL A 49 6.90 -1.24 1.16
N VAL A 50 6.43 -2.05 2.11
CA VAL A 50 7.14 -3.23 2.60
C VAL A 50 6.71 -4.44 1.78
N GLU A 51 7.68 -5.25 1.37
CA GLU A 51 7.50 -6.53 0.65
C GLU A 51 7.77 -7.73 1.56
#